data_AF-A0A6G3PHG0-F1
#
_entry.id   AF-A0A6G3PHG0-F1
#
_cell.length_a   1.000
_cell.length_b   1.000
_cell.length_c   1.000
_cell.angle_alpha   90.00
_cell.angle_beta   90.00
_cell.angle_gamma   90.00
#
_symmetry.space_group_name_H-M   'P 1'
#
loop_
_entity.id
_entity.type
_entity.pdbx_description
1 polymer ?
#
loop_
_entity_poly.entity_id
_entity_poly.type
_entity_poly.pdbx_seq_one_letter_code
_entity_poly.pdbx_strand_id
1 'polypeptide(L)'
;MPHIRRTQHLGLAGLLVIAVAFTALQLTAVTGRASPDSKNYLSYALSLSGESRAEAGRRAIAYSCESGQHAPLDTIPWTSRKAAGETEAQCVRRLTDSVAYWTRNGNTSGMTAPFANQRFMAIFEARPGYPLFLVPFVTAFGAVWGLWLAGLLVALAGAVCVLLTLRAAGASRRAGLAGAALYLALPTGTVAMNPLSDGLSLALGTVVVLGCTLLLRERPSGAGAGRGAEAAGTRTR
;
A
#
# COMPACT_ATOMS: atom_id res chain seq x y z
N MET A 1 33.38 15.26 -17.85
CA MET A 1 32.14 14.54 -17.48
C MET A 1 32.16 13.63 -16.21
N PRO A 2 33.17 13.62 -15.30
CA PRO A 2 33.14 12.72 -14.12
C PRO A 2 32.24 13.18 -12.96
N HIS A 3 31.94 14.48 -12.85
CA HIS A 3 31.20 15.06 -11.71
C HIS A 3 29.69 14.71 -11.70
N ILE A 4 29.09 14.48 -12.88
CA ILE A 4 27.67 14.14 -13.02
C ILE A 4 27.43 12.68 -12.57
N ARG A 5 28.28 11.73 -13.00
CA ARG A 5 28.21 10.32 -12.55
C ARG A 5 28.38 10.21 -11.04
N ARG A 6 29.42 10.84 -10.45
CA ARG A 6 29.68 10.77 -9.00
C ARG A 6 28.49 11.23 -8.15
N THR A 7 27.75 12.24 -8.62
CA THR A 7 26.61 12.77 -7.86
C THR A 7 25.31 12.01 -8.08
N GLN A 8 25.15 11.26 -9.17
CA GLN A 8 24.06 10.30 -9.34
C GLN A 8 24.23 9.09 -8.40
N HIS A 9 25.46 8.57 -8.28
CA HIS A 9 25.76 7.45 -7.38
C HIS A 9 25.47 7.77 -5.91
N LEU A 10 25.71 9.01 -5.47
CA LEU A 10 25.40 9.44 -4.10
C LEU A 10 23.90 9.48 -3.79
N GLY A 11 23.07 9.86 -4.77
CA GLY A 11 21.61 9.85 -4.61
C GLY A 11 21.04 8.43 -4.52
N LEU A 12 21.52 7.54 -5.39
CA LEU A 12 21.15 6.13 -5.36
C LEU A 12 21.61 5.45 -4.07
N ALA A 13 22.86 5.68 -3.64
CA ALA A 13 23.37 5.14 -2.40
C ALA A 13 22.55 5.60 -1.18
N GLY A 14 22.18 6.89 -1.12
CA GLY A 14 21.33 7.42 -0.05
C GLY A 14 19.95 6.75 -0.02
N LEU A 15 19.32 6.58 -1.18
CA LEU A 15 18.04 5.88 -1.29
C LEU A 15 18.14 4.41 -0.87
N LEU A 16 19.22 3.72 -1.26
CA LEU A 16 19.47 2.33 -0.86
C LEU A 16 19.66 2.21 0.65
N VAL A 17 20.41 3.12 1.29
CA VAL A 17 20.57 3.13 2.74
C VAL A 17 19.22 3.32 3.44
N ILE A 18 18.38 4.25 2.97
CA ILE A 18 17.03 4.46 3.50
C ILE A 18 16.18 3.19 3.32
N ALA A 19 16.19 2.58 2.14
CA ALA A 19 15.42 1.37 1.85
C ALA A 19 15.87 0.19 2.72
N VAL A 20 17.18 -0.02 2.88
CA VAL A 20 17.74 -1.08 3.74
C VAL A 20 17.38 -0.84 5.20
N ALA A 21 17.53 0.40 5.70
CA ALA A 21 17.16 0.74 7.06
C ALA A 21 15.67 0.51 7.33
N PHE A 22 14.80 0.95 6.41
CA PHE A 22 13.37 0.71 6.51
C PHE A 22 13.05 -0.80 6.48
N THR A 23 13.64 -1.54 5.54
CA THR A 23 13.44 -2.99 5.43
C THR A 23 13.86 -3.71 6.71
N ALA A 24 15.04 -3.37 7.25
CA ALA A 24 15.53 -3.93 8.50
C ALA A 24 14.59 -3.65 9.69
N LEU A 25 14.02 -2.43 9.75
CA LEU A 25 13.00 -2.10 10.74
C LEU A 25 11.71 -2.89 10.51
N GLN A 26 11.26 -3.07 9.27
CA GLN A 26 10.02 -3.81 8.98
C GLN A 26 10.17 -5.33 9.20
N LEU A 27 11.39 -5.87 9.24
CA LEU A 27 11.64 -7.28 9.57
C LEU A 27 11.27 -7.64 11.01
N THR A 28 11.25 -6.66 11.94
CA THR A 28 10.84 -6.92 13.34
C THR A 28 9.33 -7.13 13.48
N ALA A 29 8.57 -6.82 12.44
CA ALA A 29 7.12 -6.96 12.39
C ALA A 29 6.70 -7.65 11.07
N VAL A 30 7.30 -8.78 10.74
CA VAL A 30 6.87 -9.60 9.58
C VAL A 30 5.47 -10.16 9.81
N THR A 31 5.20 -10.59 11.04
CA THR A 31 3.88 -10.96 11.55
C THR A 31 3.26 -9.79 12.33
N GLY A 32 1.99 -9.88 12.73
CA GLY A 32 1.36 -8.85 13.56
C GLY A 32 0.66 -7.72 12.80
N ARG A 33 0.54 -7.81 11.47
CA ARG A 33 -0.01 -6.73 10.61
C ARG A 33 -1.41 -6.97 10.07
N ALA A 34 -1.96 -8.17 10.24
CA ALA A 34 -3.30 -8.46 9.76
C ALA A 34 -4.30 -7.51 10.41
N SER A 35 -5.09 -6.84 9.59
CA SER A 35 -6.27 -6.11 10.00
C SER A 35 -7.52 -7.00 9.84
N PRO A 36 -8.71 -6.57 10.31
CA PRO A 36 -9.93 -7.35 10.16
C PRO A 36 -10.24 -7.72 8.71
N ASP A 37 -9.83 -6.89 7.75
CA ASP A 37 -10.16 -7.07 6.34
C ASP A 37 -9.06 -7.78 5.55
N SER A 38 -7.87 -7.98 6.14
CA SER A 38 -6.76 -8.69 5.49
C SER A 38 -7.14 -10.12 5.09
N LYS A 39 -7.98 -10.81 5.88
CA LYS A 39 -8.50 -12.13 5.50
C LYS A 39 -9.30 -12.13 4.20
N ASN A 40 -10.04 -11.05 3.92
CA ASN A 40 -10.87 -10.96 2.73
C ASN A 40 -9.99 -10.79 1.49
N TYR A 41 -9.01 -9.86 1.56
CA TYR A 41 -8.05 -9.65 0.46
C TYR A 41 -7.15 -10.86 0.22
N LEU A 42 -6.65 -11.50 1.29
CA LEU A 42 -5.82 -12.70 1.17
C LEU A 42 -6.62 -13.87 0.61
N SER A 43 -7.82 -14.14 1.11
CA SER A 43 -8.67 -15.21 0.57
C SER A 43 -8.98 -14.97 -0.91
N TYR A 44 -9.25 -13.73 -1.32
CA TYR A 44 -9.49 -13.44 -2.73
C TYR A 44 -8.22 -13.68 -3.57
N ALA A 45 -7.05 -13.21 -3.13
CA ALA A 45 -5.79 -13.44 -3.84
C ALA A 45 -5.46 -14.93 -3.99
N LEU A 46 -5.70 -15.72 -2.94
CA LEU A 46 -5.52 -17.17 -2.96
C LEU A 46 -6.49 -17.87 -3.93
N SER A 47 -7.76 -17.50 -3.93
CA SER A 47 -8.72 -18.02 -4.92
C SER A 47 -8.32 -17.64 -6.36
N LEU A 48 -7.82 -16.41 -6.59
CA LEU A 48 -7.29 -15.98 -7.88
C LEU A 48 -6.04 -16.76 -8.31
N SER A 49 -5.25 -17.25 -7.36
CA SER A 49 -4.11 -18.13 -7.63
C SER A 49 -4.47 -19.57 -7.96
N GLY A 50 -5.77 -19.90 -7.98
CA GLY A 50 -6.29 -21.22 -8.32
C GLY A 50 -6.69 -22.09 -7.12
N GLU A 51 -6.63 -21.55 -5.89
CA GLU A 51 -7.13 -22.30 -4.73
C GLU A 51 -8.64 -22.39 -4.71
N SER A 52 -9.15 -23.49 -4.16
CA SER A 52 -10.58 -23.56 -3.85
C SER A 52 -10.95 -22.48 -2.81
N ARG A 53 -12.15 -21.93 -2.91
CA ARG A 53 -12.67 -20.91 -1.97
C ARG A 53 -12.61 -21.37 -0.50
N ALA A 54 -12.81 -22.67 -0.26
CA ALA A 54 -12.70 -23.26 1.07
C ALA A 54 -11.26 -23.23 1.57
N GLU A 55 -10.29 -23.63 0.73
CA GLU A 55 -8.88 -23.62 1.09
C GLU A 55 -8.34 -22.23 1.31
N ALA A 56 -8.64 -21.32 0.39
CA ALA A 56 -8.30 -19.91 0.51
C ALA A 56 -8.84 -19.31 1.82
N GLY A 57 -10.05 -19.70 2.23
CA GLY A 57 -10.63 -19.35 3.52
C GLY A 57 -9.84 -19.90 4.70
N ARG A 58 -9.48 -21.20 4.70
CA ARG A 58 -8.68 -21.83 5.77
C ARG A 58 -7.32 -21.13 5.94
N ARG A 59 -6.60 -20.90 4.84
CA ARG A 59 -5.29 -20.24 4.86
C ARG A 59 -5.40 -18.79 5.32
N ALA A 60 -6.42 -18.06 4.90
CA ALA A 60 -6.66 -16.68 5.34
C ALA A 60 -7.02 -16.59 6.85
N ILE A 61 -7.76 -17.57 7.38
CA ILE A 61 -8.04 -17.72 8.81
C ILE A 61 -6.73 -17.93 9.58
N ALA A 62 -5.93 -18.92 9.16
CA ALA A 62 -4.65 -19.24 9.82
C ALA A 62 -3.75 -18.00 9.91
N TYR A 63 -3.52 -17.33 8.78
CA TYR A 63 -2.73 -16.09 8.74
C TYR A 63 -3.27 -15.00 9.67
N SER A 64 -4.59 -14.77 9.66
CA SER A 64 -5.19 -13.70 10.46
C SER A 64 -5.13 -13.99 11.96
N CYS A 65 -5.33 -15.24 12.36
CA CYS A 65 -5.30 -15.64 13.76
C CYS A 65 -3.86 -15.65 14.32
N GLU A 66 -2.89 -16.18 13.56
CA GLU A 66 -1.47 -16.14 13.90
C GLU A 66 -0.97 -14.68 14.02
N SER A 67 -1.33 -13.83 13.04
CA SER A 67 -0.98 -12.42 13.10
C SER A 67 -1.61 -11.71 14.28
N GLY A 68 -2.83 -12.08 14.69
CA GLY A 68 -3.48 -11.52 15.87
C GLY A 68 -2.77 -11.83 17.19
N GLN A 69 -1.98 -12.90 17.26
CA GLN A 69 -1.17 -13.24 18.44
C GLN A 69 0.08 -12.36 18.57
N HIS A 70 0.58 -11.85 17.44
CA HIS A 70 1.80 -11.03 17.36
C HIS A 70 1.50 -9.53 17.21
N ALA A 71 0.24 -9.12 17.36
CA ALA A 71 -0.15 -7.72 17.24
C ALA A 71 0.45 -6.90 18.40
N PRO A 72 1.15 -5.78 18.13
CA PRO A 72 1.93 -5.08 19.15
C PRO A 72 1.09 -4.40 20.25
N LEU A 73 -0.23 -4.24 20.06
CA LEU A 73 -1.13 -3.60 21.04
C LEU A 73 -2.56 -4.18 20.94
N ASP A 74 -3.18 -4.46 22.08
CA ASP A 74 -4.59 -4.87 22.22
C ASP A 74 -5.59 -3.70 22.01
N THR A 75 -5.12 -2.50 21.65
CA THR A 75 -5.75 -1.25 22.13
C THR A 75 -6.36 -0.32 21.08
N ILE A 76 -6.74 -0.80 19.88
CA ILE A 76 -7.60 0.00 18.99
C ILE A 76 -8.96 -0.70 18.82
N PRO A 77 -9.99 -0.26 19.58
CA PRO A 77 -11.31 -0.91 19.62
C PRO A 77 -12.03 -0.94 18.26
N TRP A 78 -11.69 -0.02 17.37
CA TRP A 78 -12.38 0.18 16.09
C TRP A 78 -11.81 -0.66 14.95
N THR A 79 -10.58 -1.16 15.08
CA THR A 79 -9.89 -1.96 14.06
C THR A 79 -9.67 -3.40 14.49
N SER A 80 -10.14 -3.84 15.65
CA SER A 80 -10.06 -5.25 16.02
C SER A 80 -11.39 -5.70 16.61
N ARG A 81 -12.05 -6.65 15.94
CA ARG A 81 -13.07 -7.51 16.59
C ARG A 81 -12.40 -8.63 17.40
N LYS A 82 -11.18 -8.39 17.88
CA LYS A 82 -10.50 -9.31 18.80
C LYS A 82 -10.99 -8.93 20.20
N ALA A 83 -11.65 -9.86 20.88
CA ALA A 83 -11.82 -9.71 22.31
C ALA A 83 -10.42 -9.73 22.93
N ALA A 84 -10.08 -8.76 23.79
CA ALA A 84 -8.79 -8.75 24.48
C ALA A 84 -8.54 -10.13 25.13
N GLY A 85 -7.39 -10.74 24.86
CA GLY A 85 -7.07 -12.09 25.34
C GLY A 85 -7.65 -13.28 24.53
N GLU A 86 -8.21 -13.08 23.33
CA GLU A 86 -8.62 -14.20 22.46
C GLU A 86 -7.42 -15.06 22.04
N THR A 87 -7.44 -16.33 22.42
CA THR A 87 -6.46 -17.34 22.00
C THR A 87 -6.58 -17.63 20.50
N GLU A 88 -5.49 -18.11 19.89
CA GLU A 88 -5.50 -18.49 18.47
C GLU A 88 -6.60 -19.52 18.15
N ALA A 89 -6.77 -20.54 19.00
CA ALA A 89 -7.79 -21.56 18.82
C ALA A 89 -9.22 -20.99 18.88
N GLN A 90 -9.48 -19.98 19.72
CA GLN A 90 -10.77 -19.28 19.74
C GLN A 90 -10.98 -18.46 18.47
N CYS A 91 -9.95 -17.76 17.98
CA CYS A 91 -10.01 -17.03 16.71
C CYS A 91 -10.32 -17.95 15.53
N VAL A 92 -9.63 -19.09 15.43
CA VAL A 92 -9.82 -20.08 14.37
C VAL A 92 -11.24 -20.63 14.41
N ARG A 93 -11.74 -21.01 15.60
CA ARG A 93 -13.12 -21.47 15.77
C ARG A 93 -14.12 -20.40 15.33
N ARG A 94 -14.03 -19.19 15.87
CA ARG A 94 -14.93 -18.06 15.54
C ARG A 94 -14.99 -17.75 14.05
N LEU A 95 -13.85 -17.70 13.37
CA LEU A 95 -13.83 -17.42 11.93
C LEU A 95 -14.34 -18.59 11.09
N THR A 96 -14.03 -19.83 11.50
CA THR A 96 -14.55 -21.04 10.84
C THR A 96 -16.07 -21.12 10.99
N ASP A 97 -16.60 -20.84 12.18
CA ASP A 97 -18.04 -20.79 12.45
C ASP A 97 -18.72 -19.68 11.64
N SER A 98 -18.08 -18.52 11.48
CA SER A 98 -18.57 -17.45 10.61
C SER A 98 -18.68 -17.91 9.16
N VAL A 99 -17.64 -18.55 8.62
CA VAL A 99 -17.63 -19.10 7.26
C VAL A 99 -18.73 -20.14 7.09
N ALA A 100 -18.87 -21.07 8.03
CA ALA A 100 -19.90 -22.11 7.99
C ALA A 100 -21.30 -21.51 8.07
N TYR A 101 -21.52 -20.52 8.95
CA TYR A 101 -22.79 -19.81 9.08
C TYR A 101 -23.20 -19.14 7.77
N TRP A 102 -22.32 -18.33 7.18
CA TRP A 102 -22.68 -17.59 5.96
C TRP A 102 -22.81 -18.51 4.73
N THR A 103 -22.03 -19.60 4.67
CA THR A 103 -22.21 -20.63 3.64
C THR A 103 -23.60 -21.25 3.72
N ARG A 104 -24.06 -21.65 4.92
CA ARG A 104 -25.42 -22.19 5.13
C ARG A 104 -26.52 -21.17 4.83
N ASN A 105 -26.24 -19.88 4.96
CA ASN A 105 -27.15 -18.79 4.67
C ASN A 105 -27.00 -18.24 3.24
N GLY A 106 -26.55 -19.07 2.29
CA GLY A 106 -26.61 -18.77 0.85
C GLY A 106 -25.41 -18.01 0.28
N ASN A 107 -24.37 -17.69 1.07
CA ASN A 107 -23.14 -17.11 0.54
C ASN A 107 -22.22 -18.19 -0.05
N THR A 108 -22.64 -18.80 -1.16
CA THR A 108 -21.95 -19.94 -1.79
C THR A 108 -21.17 -19.58 -3.07
N SER A 109 -21.40 -18.41 -3.65
CA SER A 109 -20.70 -17.90 -4.83
C SER A 109 -19.61 -16.88 -4.51
N GLY A 110 -18.81 -16.52 -5.52
CA GLY A 110 -17.77 -15.50 -5.42
C GLY A 110 -16.37 -16.07 -5.19
N MET A 111 -15.38 -15.19 -5.15
CA MET A 111 -13.97 -15.54 -5.02
C MET A 111 -13.50 -15.42 -3.57
N THR A 112 -14.11 -14.55 -2.77
CA THR A 112 -13.73 -14.36 -1.37
C THR A 112 -14.44 -15.38 -0.50
N ALA A 113 -13.74 -16.03 0.43
CA ALA A 113 -14.38 -16.93 1.41
C ALA A 113 -15.48 -16.19 2.20
N PRO A 114 -16.59 -16.85 2.57
CA PRO A 114 -17.79 -16.20 3.09
C PRO A 114 -17.64 -15.78 4.56
N PHE A 115 -16.75 -14.83 4.85
CA PHE A 115 -16.52 -14.35 6.22
C PHE A 115 -17.67 -13.49 6.76
N ALA A 116 -18.53 -12.96 5.88
CA ALA A 116 -19.70 -12.17 6.19
C ALA A 116 -20.84 -12.43 5.19
N ASN A 117 -21.94 -11.68 5.30
CA ASN A 117 -23.02 -11.71 4.31
C ASN A 117 -22.52 -11.34 2.89
N GLN A 118 -23.29 -11.76 1.88
CA GLN A 118 -22.94 -11.57 0.47
C GLN A 118 -22.78 -10.09 0.10
N ARG A 119 -23.64 -9.21 0.63
CA ARG A 119 -23.56 -7.75 0.37
C ARG A 119 -22.23 -7.16 0.83
N PHE A 120 -21.73 -7.57 1.99
CA PHE A 120 -20.46 -7.09 2.52
C PHE A 120 -19.28 -7.66 1.73
N MET A 121 -19.33 -8.94 1.35
CA MET A 121 -18.29 -9.56 0.51
C MET A 121 -18.19 -8.90 -0.87
N ALA A 122 -19.31 -8.46 -1.45
CA ALA A 122 -19.34 -7.76 -2.73
C ALA A 122 -18.47 -6.48 -2.76
N ILE A 123 -18.22 -5.84 -1.61
CA ILE A 123 -17.33 -4.66 -1.51
C ILE A 123 -15.90 -5.02 -1.93
N PHE A 124 -15.43 -6.20 -1.54
CA PHE A 124 -14.09 -6.69 -1.86
C PHE A 124 -14.03 -7.23 -3.29
N GLU A 125 -15.08 -7.93 -3.72
CA GLU A 125 -15.12 -8.53 -5.06
C GLU A 125 -15.17 -7.49 -6.18
N ALA A 126 -15.78 -6.32 -5.93
CA ALA A 126 -15.79 -5.20 -6.85
C ALA A 126 -14.42 -4.52 -7.04
N ARG A 127 -13.40 -4.90 -6.27
CA ARG A 127 -12.06 -4.27 -6.27
C ARG A 127 -10.95 -5.32 -6.41
N PRO A 128 -10.86 -6.00 -7.57
CA PRO A 128 -9.89 -7.08 -7.77
C PRO A 128 -8.44 -6.60 -7.87
N GLY A 129 -8.20 -5.30 -8.06
CA GLY A 129 -6.85 -4.78 -8.33
C GLY A 129 -5.82 -5.10 -7.25
N TYR A 130 -6.17 -4.93 -5.97
CA TYR A 130 -5.25 -5.27 -4.88
C TYR A 130 -5.06 -6.79 -4.71
N PRO A 131 -6.10 -7.63 -4.66
CA PRO A 131 -5.96 -9.08 -4.72
C PRO A 131 -5.09 -9.58 -5.88
N LEU A 132 -5.29 -9.05 -7.09
CA LEU A 132 -4.53 -9.42 -8.27
C LEU A 132 -3.05 -9.03 -8.15
N PHE A 133 -2.77 -7.85 -7.59
CA PHE A 133 -1.41 -7.42 -7.27
C PHE A 133 -0.73 -8.37 -6.26
N LEU A 134 -1.49 -8.92 -5.30
CA LEU A 134 -0.95 -9.84 -4.30
C LEU A 134 -0.62 -11.24 -4.83
N VAL A 135 -1.33 -11.71 -5.86
CA VAL A 135 -1.18 -13.08 -6.43
C VAL A 135 0.28 -13.51 -6.56
N PRO A 136 1.17 -12.82 -7.31
CA PRO A 136 2.53 -13.30 -7.52
C PRO A 136 3.34 -13.44 -6.23
N PHE A 137 3.05 -12.61 -5.22
CA PHE A 137 3.75 -12.65 -3.94
C PHE A 137 3.26 -13.80 -3.06
N VAL A 138 1.93 -13.98 -2.94
CA VAL A 138 1.36 -15.03 -2.10
C VAL A 138 1.57 -16.42 -2.71
N THR A 139 1.68 -16.52 -4.03
CA THR A 139 2.00 -17.78 -4.72
C THR A 139 3.46 -18.17 -4.53
N ALA A 140 4.39 -17.21 -4.61
CA ALA A 140 5.82 -17.49 -4.56
C ALA A 140 6.35 -17.63 -3.12
N PHE A 141 5.80 -16.87 -2.16
CA PHE A 141 6.35 -16.75 -0.81
C PHE A 141 5.36 -17.13 0.30
N GLY A 142 4.15 -17.55 -0.05
CA GLY A 142 3.09 -17.81 0.92
C GLY A 142 2.48 -16.54 1.52
N ALA A 143 1.54 -16.71 2.46
CA ALA A 143 0.76 -15.58 2.99
C ALA A 143 1.62 -14.57 3.78
N VAL A 144 2.42 -15.04 4.74
CA VAL A 144 3.20 -14.18 5.63
C VAL A 144 4.23 -13.35 4.86
N TRP A 145 5.16 -14.03 4.18
CA TRP A 145 6.22 -13.36 3.44
C TRP A 145 5.73 -12.69 2.17
N GLY A 146 4.74 -13.27 1.48
CA GLY A 146 4.16 -12.67 0.29
C GLY A 146 3.49 -11.33 0.59
N LEU A 147 2.65 -11.25 1.63
CA LEU A 147 2.02 -10.00 2.02
C LEU A 147 3.04 -8.97 2.53
N TRP A 148 4.04 -9.41 3.29
CA TRP A 148 5.11 -8.53 3.76
C TRP A 148 5.93 -7.94 2.60
N LEU A 149 6.34 -8.78 1.64
CA LEU A 149 7.08 -8.35 0.44
C LEU A 149 6.26 -7.42 -0.44
N ALA A 150 4.97 -7.71 -0.62
CA ALA A 150 4.06 -6.86 -1.38
C ALA A 150 3.94 -5.47 -0.74
N GLY A 151 3.73 -5.41 0.59
CA GLY A 151 3.70 -4.14 1.33
C GLY A 151 5.03 -3.39 1.26
N LEU A 152 6.16 -4.09 1.38
CA LEU A 152 7.49 -3.49 1.27
C LEU A 152 7.70 -2.88 -0.11
N LEU A 153 7.36 -3.60 -1.17
CA LEU A 153 7.47 -3.12 -2.54
C LEU A 153 6.62 -1.86 -2.75
N VAL A 154 5.38 -1.85 -2.25
CA VAL A 154 4.49 -0.69 -2.31
C VAL A 154 5.07 0.51 -1.56
N ALA A 155 5.58 0.30 -0.34
CA ALA A 155 6.19 1.36 0.47
C ALA A 155 7.42 1.97 -0.23
N LEU A 156 8.33 1.12 -0.72
CA LEU A 156 9.54 1.56 -1.41
C LEU A 156 9.22 2.26 -2.74
N ALA A 157 8.26 1.74 -3.51
CA ALA A 157 7.81 2.37 -4.75
C ALA A 157 7.24 3.79 -4.50
N GLY A 158 6.42 3.95 -3.45
CA GLY A 158 5.91 5.25 -3.04
C GLY A 158 7.04 6.23 -2.65
N ALA A 159 8.03 5.76 -1.87
CA ALA A 159 9.18 6.57 -1.48
C ALA A 159 10.02 7.03 -2.69
N VAL A 160 10.23 6.15 -3.66
CA VAL A 160 10.87 6.48 -4.93
C VAL A 160 10.08 7.54 -5.69
N CYS A 161 8.76 7.40 -5.78
CA CYS A 161 7.90 8.37 -6.45
C CYS A 161 7.93 9.75 -5.77
N VAL A 162 7.96 9.81 -4.43
CA VAL A 162 8.14 11.05 -3.68
C VAL A 162 9.48 11.71 -4.00
N LEU A 163 10.57 10.94 -3.99
CA LEU A 163 11.89 11.43 -4.35
C LEU A 163 11.90 12.00 -5.77
N LEU A 164 11.37 11.26 -6.75
CA LEU A 164 11.31 11.68 -8.14
C LEU A 164 10.45 12.94 -8.32
N THR A 165 9.34 13.03 -7.60
CA THR A 165 8.43 14.19 -7.63
C THR A 165 9.15 15.44 -7.16
N LEU A 166 9.79 15.38 -5.98
CA LEU A 166 10.56 16.50 -5.44
C LEU A 166 11.70 16.91 -6.36
N ARG A 167 12.38 15.94 -6.99
CA ARG A 167 13.44 16.19 -7.96
C ARG A 167 12.92 16.81 -9.24
N ALA A 168 11.75 16.40 -9.72
CA ALA A 168 11.09 16.98 -10.89
C ALA A 168 10.63 18.42 -10.62
N ALA A 169 10.17 18.72 -9.39
CA ALA A 169 9.80 20.05 -8.93
C ALA A 169 11.00 20.99 -8.66
N GLY A 170 12.24 20.55 -8.91
CA GLY A 170 13.44 21.38 -8.76
C GLY A 170 14.08 21.35 -7.37
N ALA A 171 13.57 20.56 -6.42
CA ALA A 171 14.15 20.45 -5.08
C ALA A 171 15.56 19.84 -5.12
N SER A 172 16.38 20.20 -4.14
CA SER A 172 17.73 19.64 -3.99
C SER A 172 17.68 18.12 -3.74
N ARG A 173 18.79 17.42 -4.01
CA ARG A 173 18.87 15.96 -3.76
C ARG A 173 18.64 15.60 -2.30
N ARG A 174 19.18 16.42 -1.38
CA ARG A 174 19.00 16.21 0.06
C ARG A 174 17.53 16.34 0.46
N ALA A 175 16.83 17.34 -0.07
CA ALA A 175 15.39 17.50 0.15
C ALA A 175 14.59 16.31 -0.42
N GLY A 176 14.94 15.81 -1.61
CA GLY A 176 14.32 14.62 -2.20
C GLY A 176 14.51 13.36 -1.34
N LEU A 177 15.72 13.12 -0.84
CA LEU A 177 16.02 12.01 0.08
C LEU A 177 15.31 12.17 1.43
N ALA A 178 15.26 13.39 1.97
CA ALA A 178 14.51 13.67 3.20
C ALA A 178 13.02 13.38 3.01
N GLY A 179 12.42 13.77 1.87
CA GLY A 179 11.03 13.46 1.56
C GLY A 179 10.75 11.95 1.48
N ALA A 180 11.64 11.18 0.83
CA ALA A 180 11.53 9.72 0.79
C ALA A 180 11.66 9.08 2.17
N ALA A 181 12.60 9.56 3.00
CA ALA A 181 12.77 9.10 4.37
C ALA A 181 11.53 9.41 5.22
N LEU A 182 10.97 10.62 5.10
CA LEU A 182 9.75 11.03 5.79
C LEU A 182 8.54 10.20 5.34
N TYR A 183 8.39 9.93 4.04
CA TYR A 183 7.32 9.06 3.53
C TYR A 183 7.36 7.67 4.17
N LEU A 184 8.56 7.11 4.41
CA LEU A 184 8.71 5.78 5.02
C LEU A 184 8.63 5.81 6.56
N ALA A 185 9.12 6.86 7.21
CA ALA A 185 9.16 6.97 8.68
C ALA A 185 7.81 7.39 9.30
N LEU A 186 6.99 8.13 8.56
CA LEU A 186 5.68 8.61 9.00
C LEU A 186 4.60 7.52 8.81
N PRO A 187 3.36 7.74 9.30
CA PRO A 187 2.27 6.77 9.18
C PRO A 187 1.98 6.29 7.75
N THR A 188 2.39 7.04 6.73
CA THR A 188 2.35 6.61 5.33
C THR A 188 3.12 5.31 5.08
N GLY A 189 4.29 5.14 5.69
CA GLY A 189 5.10 3.93 5.57
C GLY A 189 4.47 2.74 6.28
N THR A 190 3.88 2.93 7.46
CA THR A 190 3.20 1.86 8.19
C THR A 190 1.90 1.44 7.50
N VAL A 191 1.12 2.40 6.99
CA VAL A 191 -0.08 2.12 6.17
C VAL A 191 0.29 1.38 4.89
N ALA A 192 1.40 1.73 4.24
CA ALA A 192 1.87 1.04 3.04
C ALA A 192 2.21 -0.44 3.29
N MET A 193 2.67 -0.77 4.50
CA MET A 193 2.99 -2.13 4.92
C MET A 193 1.78 -2.96 5.38
N ASN A 194 0.61 -2.33 5.57
CA ASN A 194 -0.57 -3.07 5.97
C ASN A 194 -1.10 -3.89 4.78
N PRO A 195 -1.50 -5.16 4.98
CA PRO A 195 -2.08 -6.01 3.94
C PRO A 195 -3.52 -5.59 3.63
N LEU A 196 -3.65 -4.40 3.05
CA LEU A 196 -4.84 -3.67 2.66
C LEU A 196 -4.59 -2.89 1.36
N SER A 197 -5.67 -2.53 0.66
CA SER A 197 -5.61 -1.71 -0.56
C SER A 197 -5.09 -0.29 -0.33
N ASP A 198 -5.14 0.21 0.90
CA ASP A 198 -4.88 1.62 1.23
C ASP A 198 -3.43 1.99 0.92
N GLY A 199 -2.49 1.09 1.25
CA GLY A 199 -1.07 1.26 0.93
C GLY A 199 -0.82 1.37 -0.56
N LEU A 200 -1.40 0.47 -1.35
CA LEU A 200 -1.28 0.50 -2.81
C LEU A 200 -1.91 1.78 -3.39
N SER A 201 -3.09 2.17 -2.89
CA SER A 201 -3.77 3.39 -3.31
C SER A 201 -2.94 4.64 -3.02
N LEU A 202 -2.30 4.70 -1.84
CA LEU A 202 -1.39 5.77 -1.46
C LEU A 202 -0.19 5.86 -2.43
N ALA A 203 0.46 4.72 -2.71
CA ALA A 203 1.58 4.67 -3.64
C ALA A 203 1.17 5.11 -5.06
N LEU A 204 0.03 4.63 -5.56
CA LEU A 204 -0.51 5.09 -6.86
C LEU A 204 -0.82 6.58 -6.86
N GLY A 205 -1.31 7.14 -5.74
CA GLY A 205 -1.47 8.58 -5.55
C GLY A 205 -0.15 9.34 -5.76
N THR A 206 0.97 8.84 -5.21
CA THR A 206 2.29 9.46 -5.44
C THR A 206 2.75 9.39 -6.90
N VAL A 207 2.38 8.33 -7.62
CA VAL A 207 2.63 8.20 -9.08
C VAL A 207 1.85 9.26 -9.85
N VAL A 208 0.58 9.50 -9.49
CA VAL A 208 -0.25 10.54 -10.11
C VAL A 208 0.38 11.92 -9.89
N VAL A 209 0.80 12.23 -8.67
CA VAL A 209 1.45 13.52 -8.36
C VAL A 209 2.76 13.68 -9.14
N LEU A 210 3.55 12.61 -9.27
CA LEU A 210 4.74 12.61 -10.12
C LEU A 210 4.38 12.93 -11.58
N GLY A 211 3.40 12.23 -12.15
CA GLY A 211 2.93 12.46 -13.53
C GLY A 211 2.47 13.90 -13.75
N CYS A 212 1.66 14.45 -12.84
CA CYS A 212 1.23 15.86 -12.88
C CYS A 212 2.43 16.81 -12.84
N THR A 213 3.42 16.55 -11.99
CA THR A 213 4.63 17.38 -11.88
C THR A 213 5.44 17.37 -13.17
N LEU A 214 5.59 16.21 -13.81
CA LEU A 214 6.28 16.07 -15.09
C LEU A 214 5.54 16.83 -16.21
N LEU A 215 4.22 16.69 -16.30
CA LEU A 215 3.40 17.41 -17.28
C LEU A 215 3.47 18.93 -17.13
N LEU A 216 3.51 19.45 -15.89
CA LEU A 216 3.63 20.89 -15.64
C LEU A 216 5.03 21.43 -15.98
N ARG A 217 6.07 20.60 -15.86
CA ARG A 217 7.45 20.98 -16.17
C ARG A 217 7.73 21.05 -17.68
N GLU A 218 7.08 20.20 -18.46
CA GLU A 218 7.28 20.10 -19.91
C GLU A 218 6.49 21.14 -20.72
N ARG A 219 5.70 22.02 -20.08
CA ARG A 219 5.06 23.12 -20.80
C ARG A 219 6.12 24.09 -21.34
N PRO A 220 6.23 24.25 -22.67
CA PRO A 220 7.03 25.33 -23.24
C PRO A 220 6.48 26.65 -22.69
N SER A 221 7.36 27.60 -22.36
CA SER A 221 7.00 28.97 -21.96
C SER A 221 6.40 29.79 -23.12
N GLY A 222 5.45 29.21 -23.85
CA GLY A 222 4.77 29.75 -25.02
C GLY A 222 3.39 30.34 -24.74
N ALA A 223 2.99 30.47 -23.47
CA ALA A 223 1.94 31.43 -23.09
C ALA A 223 2.58 32.82 -22.93
N GLY A 224 3.07 33.36 -24.05
CA GLY A 224 3.53 34.74 -24.15
C GLY A 224 2.36 35.72 -24.16
N ALA A 225 2.62 36.87 -23.56
CA ALA A 225 2.07 38.18 -23.94
C ALA A 225 0.57 38.45 -23.70
N GLY A 226 0.25 38.65 -22.42
CA GLY A 226 -0.71 39.68 -22.00
C GLY A 226 0.00 40.90 -21.41
N ARG A 227 1.11 41.36 -22.01
CA ARG A 227 1.57 42.74 -21.81
C ARG A 227 0.56 43.62 -22.55
N GLY A 228 -0.49 44.04 -21.84
CA GLY A 228 -1.35 45.13 -22.28
C GLY A 228 -0.45 46.34 -22.54
N ALA A 229 -0.42 46.75 -23.80
CA ALA A 229 0.37 47.85 -24.29
C ALA A 229 -0.02 49.14 -23.56
N GLU A 230 0.94 49.70 -22.82
CA GLU A 230 0.97 51.12 -22.52
C GLU A 230 1.44 51.83 -23.79
N ALA A 231 0.50 52.45 -24.51
CA ALA A 231 0.83 53.36 -25.60
C ALA A 231 -0.17 54.54 -25.62
N ALA A 232 0.31 55.63 -25.02
CA ALA A 232 0.20 57.01 -25.52
C ALA A 232 -1.20 57.63 -25.69
N GLY A 233 -1.73 58.17 -24.58
CA GLY A 233 -2.71 59.27 -24.58
C GLY A 233 -2.02 60.62 -24.41
N THR A 234 -1.71 61.25 -25.54
CA THR A 234 -1.50 62.70 -25.80
C THR A 234 -1.55 63.69 -24.62
N ARG A 235 -0.44 64.39 -24.39
CA ARG A 235 -0.41 65.72 -23.76
C ARG A 235 0.52 66.64 -24.57
N THR A 236 0.09 67.89 -24.77
CA THR A 236 0.73 69.05 -25.46
C THR A 236 0.35 69.27 -26.94
N ARG A 237 -0.58 70.20 -27.19
CA ARG A 237 -0.32 71.65 -27.28
C ARG A 237 -1.50 72.42 -26.71
#